data_AF-A0A537G8U9-F1
#
_entry.id   AF-A0A537G8U9-F1
#
_cell.length_a   1.000
_cell.length_b   1.000
_cell.length_c   1.000
_cell.angle_alpha   90.00
_cell.angle_beta   90.00
_cell.angle_gamma   90.00
#
_symmetry.space_group_name_H-M   'P 1'
#
loop_
_entity.id
_entity.type
_entity.pdbx_description
1 polymer ?
#
loop_
_entity_poly.entity_id
_entity_poly.type
_entity_poly.pdbx_seq_one_letter_code
_entity_poly.pdbx_strand_id
1 'polypeptide(L)'
;MCRLCDEGKPQDHAGSQLGRRDFLKASTATAAAAAGMSLFAARPARADDGNEAPADSGRRGRRYVIRGGHVMSMDPRVGDFAQADVLVEGKKILAVGPNLRAGGAAEIDARGKIVMPGFIDT
;
A
#
# COMPACT_ATOMS: atom_id res chain seq x y z
N MET A 1 18.24 17.28 17.31
CA MET A 1 18.46 18.60 16.69
C MET A 1 18.89 18.38 15.26
N CYS A 2 18.31 19.08 14.27
CA CYS A 2 18.57 18.81 12.86
C CYS A 2 19.92 19.40 12.44
N ARG A 3 20.80 18.57 11.86
CA ARG A 3 22.15 18.97 11.39
C ARG A 3 22.12 20.13 10.39
N LEU A 4 21.02 20.30 9.67
CA LEU A 4 20.80 21.38 8.70
C LEU A 4 20.61 22.76 9.38
N CYS A 5 20.10 22.80 10.62
CA CYS A 5 19.94 24.05 11.37
C CYS A 5 21.29 24.55 11.92
N ASP A 6 22.18 23.63 12.31
CA ASP A 6 23.53 23.98 12.80
C ASP A 6 24.43 24.54 11.69
N GLU A 7 24.14 24.18 10.43
CA GLU A 7 24.84 24.68 9.24
C GLU A 7 24.26 26.01 8.70
N GLY A 8 23.31 26.63 9.41
CA GLY A 8 22.72 27.92 9.02
C GLY A 8 21.83 27.86 7.77
N LYS A 9 21.31 26.67 7.42
CA LYS A 9 20.41 26.45 6.27
C LYS A 9 19.00 26.07 6.76
N PRO A 10 18.25 27.02 7.35
CA PRO A 10 16.90 26.75 7.82
C PRO A 10 16.03 26.29 6.65
N GLN A 11 15.30 25.18 6.84
CA GLN A 11 14.29 24.74 5.89
C GLN A 11 13.00 25.51 6.21
N ASP A 12 12.76 26.60 5.48
CA ASP A 12 11.50 27.34 5.57
C ASP A 12 10.36 26.54 4.94
N HIS A 13 9.73 25.68 5.74
CA HIS A 13 8.48 24.99 5.35
C HIS A 13 7.27 25.93 5.31
N ALA A 14 7.46 27.23 5.49
CA ALA A 14 6.42 28.27 5.49
C ALA A 14 6.20 28.94 4.11
N GLY A 15 6.65 28.29 3.03
CA GLY A 15 6.63 28.85 1.67
C GLY A 15 5.95 27.94 0.64
N SER A 16 4.66 27.62 0.81
CA SER A 16 3.79 27.43 -0.36
C SER A 16 2.57 28.34 -0.20
N GLN A 17 2.61 29.46 -0.92
CA GLN A 17 1.49 30.39 -1.04
C GLN A 17 0.38 29.78 -1.88
N LEU A 18 -0.35 28.82 -1.30
CA LEU A 18 -1.71 28.38 -1.65
C LEU A 18 -2.15 27.33 -0.62
N GLY A 19 -2.45 27.82 0.59
CA GLY A 19 -2.86 26.96 1.71
C GLY A 19 -4.27 26.40 1.53
N ARG A 20 -4.49 25.19 2.06
CA ARG A 20 -5.77 24.47 2.10
C ARG A 20 -6.95 25.31 2.63
N ARG A 21 -6.67 26.33 3.44
CA ARG A 21 -7.67 27.23 4.03
C ARG A 21 -8.19 28.31 3.07
N ASP A 22 -7.40 28.74 2.08
CA ASP A 22 -7.86 29.68 1.04
C ASP A 22 -8.65 28.96 -0.06
N PHE A 23 -8.42 27.67 -0.25
CA PHE A 23 -9.17 26.85 -1.20
C PHE A 23 -10.67 26.72 -0.84
N LEU A 24 -11.00 26.74 0.45
CA LEU A 24 -12.40 26.74 0.94
C LEU A 24 -13.09 28.11 0.82
N LYS A 25 -12.34 29.19 0.59
CA LYS A 25 -12.90 30.54 0.41
C LYS A 25 -13.19 30.89 -1.05
N ALA A 26 -12.60 30.18 -2.02
CA ALA A 26 -12.70 30.49 -3.44
C ALA A 26 -13.86 29.78 -4.18
N SER A 27 -15.03 29.62 -3.55
CA SER A 27 -16.16 28.85 -4.12
C SER A 27 -17.47 29.63 -4.26
N THR A 28 -17.42 30.95 -4.50
CA THR A 28 -18.65 31.75 -4.70
C THR A 28 -18.81 32.42 -6.08
N ALA A 29 -17.95 32.17 -7.07
CA ALA A 29 -18.21 32.74 -8.40
C ALA A 29 -17.65 31.91 -9.56
N THR A 30 -18.37 30.87 -10.00
CA THR A 30 -18.54 30.49 -11.42
C THR A 30 -19.60 29.41 -11.52
N ALA A 31 -20.81 29.81 -11.88
CA ALA A 31 -21.89 28.90 -12.27
C ALA A 31 -21.71 28.48 -13.74
N ALA A 32 -22.15 27.26 -14.07
CA ALA A 32 -22.36 26.69 -15.42
C ALA A 32 -21.17 26.05 -16.17
N ALA A 33 -20.58 24.96 -15.62
CA ALA A 33 -19.95 23.87 -16.41
C ALA A 33 -19.80 22.57 -15.59
N ALA A 34 -20.79 22.17 -14.79
CA ALA A 34 -20.61 21.15 -13.74
C ALA A 34 -20.76 19.68 -14.18
N ALA A 35 -21.05 19.37 -15.45
CA ALA A 35 -21.35 17.99 -15.86
C ALA A 35 -20.17 17.17 -16.43
N GLY A 36 -19.05 17.81 -16.81
CA GLY A 36 -17.97 17.14 -17.57
C GLY A 36 -16.74 16.72 -16.78
N MET A 37 -16.49 17.28 -15.59
CA MET A 37 -15.18 17.16 -14.91
C MET A 37 -15.09 16.06 -13.85
N SER A 38 -16.18 15.31 -13.60
CA SER A 38 -16.20 14.24 -12.59
C SER A 38 -15.42 12.98 -13.00
N LEU A 39 -14.90 12.89 -14.24
CA LEU A 39 -14.10 11.75 -14.71
C LEU A 39 -12.63 11.78 -14.27
N PHE A 40 -12.13 12.92 -13.77
CA PHE A 40 -10.75 13.08 -13.30
C PHE A 40 -10.62 13.21 -11.78
N ALA A 41 -11.72 13.02 -11.04
CA ALA A 41 -11.65 12.96 -9.59
C ALA A 41 -10.91 11.68 -9.17
N ALA A 42 -9.77 11.84 -8.51
CA ALA A 42 -9.03 10.73 -7.91
C ALA A 42 -9.99 9.95 -7.00
N ARG A 43 -10.17 8.65 -7.29
CA ARG A 43 -10.96 7.77 -6.43
C ARG A 43 -10.36 7.81 -5.03
N PRO A 44 -11.15 8.06 -3.97
CA PRO A 44 -10.64 7.96 -2.62
C PRO A 44 -10.13 6.53 -2.42
N ALA A 45 -8.86 6.40 -2.04
CA ALA A 45 -8.33 5.15 -1.53
C ALA A 45 -9.03 4.88 -0.20
N ARG A 46 -10.17 4.21 -0.23
CA ARG A 46 -10.74 3.64 0.98
C ARG A 46 -9.84 2.50 1.38
N ALA A 47 -9.29 2.58 2.60
CA ALA A 47 -8.82 1.39 3.27
C ALA A 47 -10.04 0.48 3.41
N ASP A 48 -10.03 -0.61 2.67
CA ASP A 48 -10.97 -1.70 2.84
C ASP A 48 -10.80 -2.23 4.27
N ASP A 49 -11.82 -2.01 5.11
CA ASP A 49 -11.94 -2.50 6.47
C ASP A 49 -12.25 -4.00 6.52
N GLY A 50 -12.40 -4.65 5.36
CA GLY A 50 -12.38 -6.10 5.17
C GLY A 50 -11.03 -6.78 5.46
N ASN A 51 -10.16 -6.17 6.28
CA ASN A 51 -8.83 -6.67 6.66
C ASN A 51 -8.87 -7.85 7.64
N GLU A 52 -9.88 -8.71 7.56
CA GLU A 52 -9.84 -9.98 8.27
C GLU A 52 -8.87 -10.88 7.51
N ALA A 53 -7.63 -10.97 8.01
CA ALA A 53 -6.72 -12.04 7.61
C ALA A 53 -7.51 -13.36 7.68
N PRO A 54 -7.34 -14.29 6.72
CA PRO A 54 -8.14 -15.50 6.71
C PRO A 54 -8.10 -16.16 8.10
N ALA A 55 -9.26 -16.34 8.72
CA ALA A 55 -9.37 -16.90 10.08
C ALA A 55 -8.78 -18.32 10.18
N ASP A 56 -8.53 -18.95 9.03
CA ASP A 56 -7.90 -20.25 8.87
C ASP A 56 -6.43 -20.19 8.42
N SER A 57 -5.82 -18.99 8.36
CA SER A 57 -4.39 -18.82 8.15
C SER A 57 -3.59 -19.66 9.15
N GLY A 58 -2.56 -20.37 8.66
CA GLY A 58 -1.79 -21.27 9.52
C GLY A 58 -2.37 -22.67 9.74
N ARG A 59 -3.65 -22.93 9.40
CA ARG A 59 -4.23 -24.28 9.54
C ARG A 59 -3.52 -25.29 8.64
N ARG A 60 -3.25 -26.49 9.16
CA ARG A 60 -2.65 -27.59 8.38
C ARG A 60 -3.46 -27.88 7.11
N GLY A 61 -2.78 -27.95 5.97
CA GLY A 61 -3.39 -28.22 4.65
C GLY A 61 -4.08 -27.00 4.01
N ARG A 62 -4.18 -25.86 4.70
CA ARG A 62 -4.72 -24.64 4.12
C ARG A 62 -3.71 -24.05 3.15
N ARG A 63 -4.09 -23.95 1.87
CA ARG A 63 -3.22 -23.39 0.82
C ARG A 63 -3.84 -22.14 0.21
N TYR A 64 -3.10 -21.05 0.20
CA TYR A 64 -3.52 -19.78 -0.42
C TYR A 64 -2.33 -19.06 -1.04
N VAL A 65 -2.62 -18.15 -1.97
CA VAL A 65 -1.64 -17.31 -2.63
C VAL A 65 -2.02 -15.84 -2.45
N ILE A 66 -1.06 -15.04 -2.03
CA ILE A 66 -1.16 -13.58 -2.01
C ILE A 66 -0.66 -13.09 -3.36
N ARG A 67 -1.49 -12.41 -4.16
CA ARG A 67 -1.18 -12.08 -5.57
C ARG A 67 -0.85 -10.60 -5.80
N GLY A 68 0.19 -10.38 -6.57
CA GLY A 68 0.50 -9.09 -7.19
C GLY A 68 0.82 -7.94 -6.23
N GLY A 69 1.30 -8.25 -5.02
CA GLY A 69 1.69 -7.27 -4.01
C GLY A 69 3.13 -6.80 -4.15
N HIS A 70 3.46 -5.67 -3.53
CA HIS A 70 4.85 -5.21 -3.37
C HIS A 70 5.48 -5.99 -2.21
N VAL A 71 6.34 -6.98 -2.53
CA VAL A 71 6.85 -7.92 -1.53
C VAL A 71 8.20 -7.45 -1.02
N MET A 72 8.28 -7.15 0.28
CA MET A 72 9.53 -6.86 0.98
C MET A 72 9.87 -8.09 1.82
N SER A 73 10.84 -8.91 1.42
CA SER A 73 11.13 -10.17 2.11
C SER A 73 12.01 -9.99 3.35
N MET A 74 12.86 -8.96 3.34
CA MET A 74 13.95 -8.75 4.31
C MET A 74 14.94 -9.93 4.41
N ASP A 75 14.91 -10.88 3.46
CA ASP A 75 15.93 -11.94 3.30
C ASP A 75 16.76 -11.64 2.05
N PRO A 76 18.07 -11.36 2.17
CA PRO A 76 18.95 -11.06 1.04
C PRO A 76 18.98 -12.15 -0.05
N ARG A 77 18.64 -13.40 0.29
CA ARG A 77 18.62 -14.51 -0.67
C ARG A 77 17.35 -14.54 -1.52
N VAL A 78 16.25 -13.99 -0.99
CA VAL A 78 14.96 -13.90 -1.68
C VAL A 78 14.89 -12.58 -2.45
N GLY A 79 15.36 -11.50 -1.84
CA GLY A 79 15.27 -10.15 -2.38
C GLY A 79 13.87 -9.55 -2.26
N ASP A 80 13.73 -8.32 -2.73
CA ASP A 80 12.46 -7.60 -2.74
C ASP A 80 11.90 -7.48 -4.16
N PHE A 81 10.58 -7.43 -4.27
CA PHE A 81 9.88 -7.42 -5.54
C PHE A 81 8.91 -6.25 -5.61
N ALA A 82 9.02 -5.47 -6.70
CA ALA A 82 8.07 -4.42 -7.00
C ALA A 82 6.63 -4.96 -7.12
N GLN A 83 6.51 -6.17 -7.67
CA GLN A 83 5.29 -6.94 -7.79
C GLN A 83 5.62 -8.43 -7.76
N ALA A 84 5.06 -9.18 -6.83
CA ALA A 84 5.22 -10.63 -6.74
C ALA A 84 4.03 -11.30 -6.03
N ASP A 85 4.06 -12.63 -6.07
CA ASP A 85 3.14 -13.51 -5.38
C ASP A 85 3.84 -14.23 -4.21
N VAL A 86 3.06 -14.59 -3.18
CA VAL A 86 3.52 -15.40 -2.05
C VAL A 86 2.60 -16.60 -1.89
N LEU A 87 3.13 -17.80 -2.08
CA LEU A 87 2.39 -19.04 -1.92
C LEU A 87 2.61 -19.60 -0.52
N VAL A 88 1.52 -19.84 0.21
CA VAL A 88 1.53 -20.31 1.60
C VAL A 88 0.78 -21.64 1.71
N GLU A 89 1.33 -22.56 2.51
CA GLU A 89 0.66 -23.77 2.95
C GLU A 89 0.78 -23.94 4.46
N GLY A 90 -0.36 -23.85 5.14
CA GLY A 90 -0.45 -23.85 6.59
C GLY A 90 0.50 -22.82 7.20
N LYS A 91 1.54 -23.31 7.89
CA LYS A 91 2.52 -22.47 8.59
C LYS A 91 3.78 -22.16 7.78
N LYS A 92 3.84 -22.59 6.51
CA LYS A 92 5.04 -22.49 5.68
C LYS A 92 4.78 -21.64 4.45
N ILE A 93 5.76 -20.80 4.11
CA ILE A 93 5.84 -20.15 2.81
C ILE A 93 6.51 -21.14 1.86
N LEU A 94 5.82 -21.52 0.79
CA LEU A 94 6.33 -22.48 -0.19
C LEU A 94 7.19 -21.82 -1.26
N ALA A 95 6.80 -20.63 -1.69
CA ALA A 95 7.49 -19.87 -2.71
C ALA A 95 7.14 -18.39 -2.62
N VAL A 96 8.10 -17.55 -3.01
CA VAL A 96 7.96 -16.11 -3.20
C VAL A 96 8.51 -15.78 -4.57
N GLY A 97 7.78 -15.01 -5.36
CA GLY A 97 8.25 -14.57 -6.67
C GLY A 97 7.12 -14.17 -7.61
N PRO A 98 7.44 -13.64 -8.79
CA PRO A 98 6.43 -13.22 -9.75
C PRO A 98 5.74 -14.44 -10.41
N ASN A 99 4.44 -14.30 -10.70
CA ASN A 99 3.65 -15.23 -11.51
C ASN A 99 3.66 -16.69 -11.00
N LEU A 100 3.46 -16.89 -9.69
CA LEU A 100 3.51 -18.24 -9.09
C LEU A 100 2.32 -19.09 -9.51
N ARG A 101 2.62 -20.34 -9.89
CA ARG A 101 1.60 -21.37 -10.08
C ARG A 101 1.03 -21.82 -8.73
N ALA A 102 -0.19 -21.39 -8.43
CA ALA A 102 -0.82 -21.64 -7.14
C ALA A 102 -1.62 -22.97 -7.07
N GLY A 103 -1.84 -23.64 -8.21
CA GLY A 103 -2.50 -24.96 -8.24
C GLY A 103 -3.90 -24.98 -7.65
N GLY A 104 -4.70 -23.93 -7.89
CA GLY A 104 -6.06 -23.81 -7.35
C GLY A 104 -6.14 -23.39 -5.87
N ALA A 105 -5.03 -22.96 -5.26
CA ALA A 105 -5.05 -22.35 -3.94
C ALA A 105 -5.95 -21.11 -3.92
N ALA A 106 -6.59 -20.82 -2.78
CA ALA A 106 -7.41 -19.62 -2.65
C ALA A 106 -6.55 -18.36 -2.86
N GLU A 107 -7.11 -17.35 -3.51
CA GLU A 107 -6.37 -16.14 -3.88
C GLU A 107 -6.72 -14.98 -2.96
N ILE A 108 -5.70 -14.23 -2.57
CA ILE A 108 -5.80 -12.97 -1.84
C ILE A 108 -5.22 -11.88 -2.74
N ASP A 109 -6.04 -10.92 -3.15
CA ASP A 109 -5.59 -9.81 -3.99
C ASP A 109 -4.81 -8.78 -3.18
N ALA A 110 -3.52 -8.63 -3.49
CA ALA A 110 -2.63 -7.68 -2.85
C ALA A 110 -2.16 -6.56 -3.78
N ARG A 111 -2.81 -6.36 -4.94
CA ARG A 111 -2.47 -5.25 -5.85
C ARG A 111 -2.61 -3.91 -5.15
N GLY A 112 -1.58 -3.07 -5.26
CA GLY A 112 -1.50 -1.78 -4.57
C GLY A 112 -1.28 -1.87 -3.05
N LYS A 113 -1.00 -3.07 -2.52
CA LYS A 113 -0.67 -3.31 -1.11
C LYS A 113 0.79 -3.73 -0.97
N ILE A 114 1.34 -3.51 0.23
CA ILE A 114 2.66 -3.99 0.62
C ILE A 114 2.50 -5.32 1.35
N VAL A 115 3.34 -6.29 1.01
CA VAL A 115 3.45 -7.59 1.68
C VAL A 115 4.79 -7.62 2.41
N MET A 116 4.74 -7.65 3.74
CA MET A 116 5.90 -7.65 4.63
C MET A 116 5.77 -8.77 5.65
N PRO A 117 6.90 -9.25 6.22
CA PRO A 117 6.90 -10.10 7.40
C PRO A 117 6.09 -9.47 8.53
N GLY A 118 5.44 -10.33 9.32
CA GLY A 118 4.82 -9.90 10.57
C GLY A 118 5.87 -9.38 11.54
N PHE A 119 5.54 -8.31 12.26
CA PHE A 119 6.45 -7.77 13.28
C PHE A 119 6.58 -8.72 14.46
N ILE A 120 7.77 -8.70 15.07
CA ILE A 120 8.07 -9.38 16.32
C ILE A 120 8.33 -8.28 17.35
N ASP A 121 7.53 -8.26 18.41
CA ASP A 121 7.73 -7.41 19.58
C ASP A 121 8.40 -8.27 20.66
N THR A 122 9.66 -7.96 20.98
CA THR A 122 10.51 -8.71 21.92
C THR A 122 11.02 -7.82 23.03
#